data_AF-A0A0M2UYE2-F1
#
_entry.id   AF-A0A0M2UYE2-F1
#
_cell.length_a   1.000
_cell.length_b   1.000
_cell.length_c   1.000
_cell.angle_alpha   90.00
_cell.angle_beta   90.00
_cell.angle_gamma   90.00
#
_symmetry.space_group_name_H-M   'P 1'
#
loop_
_entity.id
_entity.type
_entity.pdbx_description
1 polymer ?
#
loop_
_entity_poly.entity_id
_entity_poly.type
_entity_poly.pdbx_seq_one_letter_code
_entity_poly.pdbx_strand_id
1 'polypeptide(L)'
;MKTLEKMGIGRPSTYAAIISTIQDRGYVKQEKRAFYATELGILVTEKLIEHFAKIMDVKFTSHMEDELDKIEDEKVGWLKVLKEFYEPFKIDLEKAVGEMKSVKGTPEESNQKCTLCGQPMVIRWGRHGKFLGCSGFPTCKSTLPLDEKGEPSPPETTDQKCEKCGSAMVVKTSRHGKFLACSAYPTCKNTKSLGGETTKVEPTDEKCEKCGSPMVIRSSKRGRFMGCSAYPKCRNLKSLPTGVKCPNEGCGGDLVQRRSKKGGIFFGCSKYPECDYIAKELPGTSDAIKDDSPG
;
A
#
# COMPACT_ATOMS: atom_id res chain seq x y z
N MET A 1 1.52 -8.66 22.72
CA MET A 1 0.34 -8.25 23.50
C MET A 1 0.54 -8.57 24.98
N LYS A 2 0.59 -9.85 25.39
CA LYS A 2 0.79 -10.25 26.82
C LYS A 2 1.94 -9.53 27.56
N THR A 3 3.04 -9.23 26.88
CA THR A 3 4.17 -8.50 27.48
C THR A 3 3.85 -7.03 27.80
N LEU A 4 3.12 -6.34 26.93
CA LEU A 4 2.74 -4.93 27.13
C LEU A 4 1.80 -4.80 28.33
N GLU A 5 0.81 -5.68 28.40
CA GLU A 5 -0.13 -5.79 29.51
C GLU A 5 0.59 -6.08 30.85
N LYS A 6 1.53 -7.03 30.85
CA LYS A 6 2.35 -7.33 32.05
C LYS A 6 3.20 -6.13 32.51
N MET A 7 3.61 -5.28 31.59
CA MET A 7 4.43 -4.10 31.88
C MET A 7 3.60 -2.83 32.14
N GLY A 8 2.27 -2.91 32.10
CA GLY A 8 1.38 -1.76 32.29
C GLY A 8 1.42 -0.74 31.15
N ILE A 9 1.96 -1.10 29.98
CA ILE A 9 2.08 -0.19 28.83
C ILE A 9 0.83 -0.32 27.96
N GLY A 10 0.04 0.76 27.88
CA GLY A 10 -1.17 0.86 27.06
C GLY A 10 -2.40 0.18 27.68
N ARG A 11 -3.52 0.25 26.97
CA ARG A 11 -4.84 -0.25 27.37
C ARG A 11 -5.44 -1.13 26.26
N PRO A 12 -6.48 -1.94 26.53
CA PRO A 12 -7.14 -2.75 25.50
C PRO A 12 -7.58 -1.96 24.26
N SER A 13 -7.92 -0.68 24.45
CA SER A 13 -8.26 0.27 23.37
C SER A 13 -7.06 0.68 22.50
N THR A 14 -5.83 0.62 23.00
CA THR A 14 -4.64 1.13 22.32
C THR A 14 -3.71 0.06 21.75
N TYR A 15 -3.80 -1.20 22.19
CA TYR A 15 -2.90 -2.28 21.74
C TYR A 15 -2.90 -2.51 20.23
N ALA A 16 -4.08 -2.53 19.60
CA ALA A 16 -4.18 -2.72 18.15
C ALA A 16 -3.54 -1.55 17.39
N ALA A 17 -3.78 -0.32 17.84
CA ALA A 17 -3.25 0.89 17.24
C ALA A 17 -1.72 1.01 17.41
N ILE A 18 -1.18 0.61 18.56
CA ILE A 18 0.27 0.58 18.80
C ILE A 18 0.92 -0.38 17.80
N ILE A 19 0.40 -1.61 17.68
CA ILE A 19 0.95 -2.64 16.79
C ILE A 19 0.88 -2.21 15.33
N SER A 20 -0.25 -1.66 14.88
CA SER A 20 -0.37 -1.19 13.50
C SER A 20 0.59 -0.04 13.22
N THR A 21 0.73 0.91 14.15
CA THR A 21 1.59 2.09 13.96
C THR A 21 3.06 1.74 13.86
N ILE A 22 3.56 0.82 14.69
CA ILE A 22 4.98 0.41 14.64
C ILE A 22 5.31 -0.41 13.38
N GLN A 23 4.33 -1.15 12.85
CA GLN A 23 4.45 -1.87 11.58
C GLN A 23 4.38 -0.90 10.39
N ASP A 24 3.41 0.02 10.36
CA ASP A 24 3.22 1.00 9.29
C ASP A 24 4.40 1.96 9.13
N ARG A 25 5.06 2.31 10.25
CA ARG A 25 6.28 3.12 10.26
C ARG A 25 7.54 2.32 9.91
N GLY A 26 7.43 1.00 9.80
CA GLY A 26 8.55 0.12 9.45
C GLY A 26 9.59 -0.04 10.55
N TYR A 27 9.24 0.16 11.83
CA TYR A 27 10.16 -0.10 12.94
C TYR A 27 10.32 -1.59 13.22
N VAL A 28 9.26 -2.37 12.98
CA VAL A 28 9.24 -3.82 13.17
C VAL A 28 8.70 -4.51 11.93
N LYS A 29 9.21 -5.70 11.63
CA LYS A 29 8.68 -6.61 10.61
C LYS A 29 8.06 -7.83 11.29
N GLN A 30 6.91 -8.28 10.78
CA GLN A 30 6.26 -9.49 11.27
C GLN A 30 6.48 -10.63 10.28
N GLU A 31 7.19 -11.67 10.71
CA GLU A 31 7.47 -12.88 9.92
C GLU A 31 7.09 -14.11 10.73
N LYS A 32 6.40 -15.08 10.11
CA LYS A 32 5.98 -16.34 10.77
C LYS A 32 5.30 -16.13 12.13
N ARG A 33 4.45 -15.09 12.24
CA ARG A 33 3.75 -14.66 13.48
C ARG A 33 4.68 -14.17 14.61
N ALA A 34 5.97 -14.01 14.37
CA ALA A 34 6.92 -13.39 15.28
C ALA A 34 7.28 -11.97 14.84
N PHE A 35 7.63 -11.11 15.79
CA PHE A 35 8.10 -9.75 15.54
C PHE A 35 9.63 -9.72 15.51
N TYR A 36 10.18 -9.07 14.48
CA TYR A 36 11.61 -8.81 14.34
C TYR A 36 11.82 -7.30 14.28
N ALA A 37 12.78 -6.81 15.06
CA ALA A 37 13.18 -5.41 14.99
C ALA A 37 13.88 -5.15 13.65
N THR A 38 13.52 -4.07 12.99
CA THR A 38 14.27 -3.60 11.80
C THR A 38 15.48 -2.80 12.25
N GLU A 39 16.49 -2.67 11.39
CA GLU A 39 17.63 -1.79 11.64
C GLU A 39 17.21 -0.34 11.91
N LEU A 40 16.16 0.15 11.24
CA LEU A 40 15.60 1.48 11.48
C LEU A 40 15.02 1.58 12.88
N GLY A 41 14.26 0.57 13.30
CA GLY A 41 13.70 0.46 14.64
C GLY A 41 14.78 0.50 15.71
N ILE A 42 15.86 -0.27 15.53
CA ILE A 42 17.01 -0.30 16.46
C ILE A 42 17.68 1.08 16.52
N LEU A 43 18.07 1.64 15.38
CA LEU A 43 18.76 2.94 15.30
C LEU A 43 17.95 4.09 15.91
N VAL A 44 16.65 4.13 15.65
CA VAL A 44 15.76 5.15 16.22
C VAL A 44 15.63 4.93 17.72
N THR A 45 15.48 3.68 18.17
CA THR A 45 15.37 3.37 19.60
C THR A 45 16.64 3.75 20.36
N GLU A 46 17.82 3.45 19.82
CA GLU A 46 19.11 3.83 20.42
C GLU A 46 19.23 5.35 20.58
N LYS A 47 18.92 6.11 19.53
CA LYS A 47 18.92 7.57 19.59
C LYS A 47 17.88 8.14 20.55
N LEU A 48 16.71 7.52 20.65
CA LEU A 48 15.70 7.93 21.62
C LEU A 48 16.12 7.61 23.05
N ILE A 49 16.81 6.51 23.30
CA ILE A 49 17.35 6.17 24.63
C ILE A 49 18.45 7.17 25.02
N GLU A 50 19.31 7.54 24.08
CA GLU A 50 20.42 8.49 24.31
C GLU A 50 19.93 9.87 24.75
N HIS A 51 18.89 10.39 24.11
CA HIS A 51 18.39 11.75 24.37
C HIS A 51 17.14 11.81 25.26
N PHE A 52 16.35 10.73 25.34
CA PHE A 52 15.07 10.69 26.05
C PHE A 52 14.95 9.47 26.98
N ALA A 53 16.02 9.16 27.73
CA ALA A 53 16.08 8.01 28.64
C ALA A 53 14.90 7.92 29.61
N LYS A 54 14.42 9.07 30.14
CA LYS A 54 13.30 9.12 31.08
C LYS A 54 11.97 8.69 30.43
N ILE A 55 11.73 9.10 29.18
CA ILE A 55 10.47 8.80 28.46
C ILE A 55 10.50 7.38 27.90
N MET A 56 11.68 6.90 27.50
CA MET A 56 11.88 5.55 27.01
C MET A 56 11.86 4.48 28.13
N ASP A 57 11.81 4.89 29.40
CA ASP A 57 11.64 3.97 30.51
C ASP A 57 10.21 3.40 30.57
N VAL A 58 10.15 2.08 30.73
CA VAL A 58 8.88 1.33 30.80
C VAL A 58 8.07 1.75 32.02
N LYS A 59 8.73 1.99 33.16
CA LYS A 59 8.03 2.39 34.39
C LYS A 59 7.41 3.78 34.25
N PHE A 60 8.10 4.71 33.59
CA PHE A 60 7.57 6.03 33.29
C PHE A 60 6.32 5.94 32.40
N THR A 61 6.37 5.11 31.35
CA THR A 61 5.24 4.92 30.44
C THR A 61 4.02 4.32 31.18
N SER A 62 4.23 3.31 32.03
CA SER A 62 3.15 2.74 32.86
C SER A 62 2.56 3.77 33.83
N HIS A 63 3.41 4.54 34.51
CA HIS A 63 2.95 5.59 35.43
C HIS A 63 2.11 6.65 34.70
N MET A 64 2.47 7.01 33.47
CA MET A 64 1.71 7.99 32.70
C MET A 64 0.30 7.48 32.37
N GLU A 65 0.15 6.20 32.04
CA GLU A 65 -1.17 5.60 31.84
C GLU A 65 -2.00 5.61 33.13
N ASP A 66 -1.37 5.35 34.29
CA ASP A 66 -2.06 5.42 35.60
C ASP A 66 -2.50 6.85 35.95
N GLU A 67 -1.73 7.87 35.59
CA GLU A 67 -2.13 9.28 35.77
C GLU A 67 -3.30 9.67 34.86
N LEU A 68 -3.36 9.11 33.65
CA LEU A 68 -4.49 9.32 32.73
C LEU A 68 -5.77 8.67 33.28
N ASP A 69 -5.68 7.47 33.84
CA ASP A 69 -6.82 6.81 34.51
C ASP A 69 -7.30 7.63 35.73
N LYS A 70 -6.38 8.23 36.50
CA LYS A 70 -6.74 9.13 37.62
C LYS A 70 -7.44 10.40 37.16
N ILE A 71 -7.15 10.89 35.96
CA ILE A 71 -7.87 12.04 35.36
C ILE A 71 -9.30 11.62 34.98
N GLU A 72 -9.48 10.44 34.39
CA GLU A 72 -10.79 9.89 34.04
C GLU A 72 -11.68 9.74 35.29
N ASP A 73 -11.08 9.32 36.41
CA ASP A 73 -11.73 9.22 37.72
C ASP A 73 -11.95 10.58 38.45
N GLU A 74 -11.67 11.72 37.79
CA GLU A 74 -11.71 13.09 38.36
C GLU A 74 -10.81 13.32 39.60
N LYS A 75 -9.84 12.43 39.85
CA LYS A 75 -8.95 12.51 41.01
C LYS A 75 -7.81 13.51 40.83
N VAL A 76 -7.47 13.87 39.59
CA VAL A 76 -6.36 14.77 39.25
C VAL A 76 -6.75 15.69 38.10
N GLY A 77 -6.37 16.97 38.19
CA GLY A 77 -6.55 17.92 37.09
C GLY A 77 -5.61 17.65 35.93
N TRP A 78 -6.15 17.38 34.73
CA TRP A 78 -5.39 17.04 33.52
C TRP A 78 -4.27 18.04 33.17
N LEU A 79 -4.52 19.33 33.44
CA LEU A 79 -3.59 20.43 33.20
C LEU A 79 -2.31 20.30 34.04
N LYS A 80 -2.40 19.72 35.23
CA LYS A 80 -1.26 19.48 36.12
C LYS A 80 -0.36 18.38 35.56
N VAL A 81 -0.95 17.24 35.21
CA VAL A 81 -0.24 16.09 34.60
C VAL A 81 0.46 16.51 33.30
N LEU A 82 -0.24 17.30 32.47
CA LEU A 82 0.35 17.79 31.21
C LEU A 82 1.55 18.70 31.44
N LYS A 83 1.50 19.62 32.42
CA LYS A 83 2.63 20.48 32.76
C LYS A 83 3.80 19.67 33.32
N GLU A 84 3.54 18.74 34.24
CA GLU A 84 4.56 17.87 34.83
C GLU A 84 5.26 17.00 33.80
N PHE A 85 4.57 16.60 32.72
CA PHE A 85 5.17 15.92 31.58
C PHE A 85 5.92 16.88 30.66
N TYR A 86 5.30 17.99 30.27
CA TYR A 86 5.79 18.83 29.17
C TYR A 86 7.00 19.68 29.56
N GLU A 87 7.07 20.18 30.79
CA GLU A 87 8.21 21.00 31.25
C GLU A 87 9.56 20.26 31.16
N PRO A 88 9.73 19.04 31.72
CA PRO A 88 10.98 18.30 31.55
C PRO A 88 11.19 17.85 30.10
N PHE A 89 10.14 17.44 29.39
CA PHE A 89 10.25 17.03 27.99
C PHE A 89 10.75 18.15 27.08
N LYS A 90 10.32 19.39 27.31
CA LYS A 90 10.77 20.55 26.53
C LYS A 90 12.27 20.79 26.68
N ILE A 91 12.82 20.62 27.88
CA ILE A 91 14.26 20.77 28.13
C ILE A 91 15.04 19.69 27.39
N ASP A 92 14.58 18.44 27.48
CA ASP A 92 15.22 17.31 26.78
C ASP A 92 15.11 17.48 25.25
N LEU A 93 13.99 18.02 24.76
CA LEU A 93 13.78 18.31 23.35
C LEU A 93 14.71 19.42 22.84
N GLU A 94 14.90 20.51 23.60
CA GLU A 94 15.82 21.59 23.22
C GLU A 94 17.27 21.10 23.14
N LYS A 95 17.70 20.25 24.08
CA LYS A 95 19.01 19.58 24.03
C LYS A 95 19.13 18.66 22.83
N ALA A 96 18.12 17.82 22.61
CA ALA A 96 18.07 16.91 21.48
C ALA A 96 18.08 17.68 20.14
N VAL A 97 17.39 18.81 19.99
CA VAL A 97 17.44 19.60 18.75
C VAL A 97 18.83 20.16 18.47
N GLY A 98 19.59 20.53 19.51
CA GLY A 98 20.97 21.02 19.38
C GLY A 98 21.99 19.92 19.08
N GLU A 99 21.83 18.74 19.67
CA GLU A 99 22.83 17.65 19.62
C GLU A 99 22.49 16.57 18.59
N MET A 100 21.19 16.31 18.34
CA MET A 100 20.72 15.24 17.48
C MET A 100 20.93 15.61 16.02
N LYS A 101 22.08 15.21 15.48
CA LYS A 101 22.30 15.16 14.03
C LYS A 101 21.18 14.32 13.41
N SER A 102 20.46 14.91 12.44
CA SER A 102 19.31 14.25 11.82
C SER A 102 19.70 12.85 11.32
N VAL A 103 18.96 11.82 11.73
CA VAL A 103 19.16 10.42 11.29
C VAL A 103 19.01 10.29 9.77
N LYS A 104 18.28 11.21 9.14
CA LYS A 104 18.15 11.34 7.69
C LYS A 104 19.43 11.84 6.98
N GLY A 105 20.45 12.28 7.72
CA GLY A 105 21.51 13.14 7.21
C GLY A 105 22.94 12.75 7.54
N THR A 106 23.23 11.60 8.16
CA THR A 106 24.56 10.99 8.10
C THR A 106 24.54 9.93 7.01
N PRO A 107 24.95 10.27 5.79
CA PRO A 107 25.03 9.30 4.72
C PRO A 107 26.20 8.37 5.08
N GLU A 108 25.93 7.10 5.36
CA GLU A 108 27.04 6.14 5.45
C GLU A 108 27.73 6.13 4.08
N GLU A 109 29.02 6.43 4.08
CA GLU A 109 29.82 6.45 2.86
C GLU A 109 29.91 5.04 2.32
N SER A 110 29.53 4.87 1.05
CA SER A 110 29.74 3.60 0.36
C SER A 110 30.93 3.73 -0.57
N ASN A 111 31.67 2.63 -0.75
CA ASN A 111 32.72 2.54 -1.75
C ASN A 111 32.19 2.44 -3.19
N GLN A 112 30.87 2.54 -3.40
CA GLN A 112 30.22 2.38 -4.69
C GLN A 112 30.15 3.70 -5.46
N LYS A 113 30.56 3.69 -6.73
CA LYS A 113 30.46 4.84 -7.63
C LYS A 113 29.16 4.79 -8.43
N CYS A 114 28.55 5.95 -8.63
CA CYS A 114 27.34 6.06 -9.42
C CYS A 114 27.61 5.70 -10.90
N THR A 115 26.81 4.79 -11.45
CA THR A 115 26.92 4.38 -12.87
C THR A 115 26.57 5.49 -13.87
N LEU A 116 25.88 6.56 -13.43
CA LEU A 116 25.46 7.67 -14.30
C LEU A 116 26.43 8.85 -14.30
N CYS A 117 27.09 9.16 -13.17
CA CYS A 117 27.95 10.34 -13.05
C CYS A 117 29.33 10.07 -12.41
N GLY A 118 29.61 8.84 -11.98
CA GLY A 118 30.89 8.47 -11.37
C GLY A 118 31.12 8.96 -9.93
N GLN A 119 30.25 9.83 -9.40
CA GLN A 119 30.34 10.32 -8.01
C GLN A 119 30.07 9.22 -6.98
N PRO A 120 30.60 9.33 -5.75
CA PRO A 120 30.36 8.35 -4.69
C PRO A 120 28.87 8.25 -4.37
N MET A 121 28.40 7.04 -4.12
CA MET A 121 27.06 6.79 -3.63
C MET A 121 27.07 6.77 -2.11
N VAL A 122 25.97 7.23 -1.53
CA VAL A 122 25.78 7.30 -0.09
C VAL A 122 24.54 6.54 0.32
N ILE A 123 24.59 5.85 1.45
CA ILE A 123 23.44 5.12 1.96
C ILE A 123 22.44 6.12 2.53
N ARG A 124 21.20 6.03 2.05
CA ARG A 124 20.07 6.86 2.49
C ARG A 124 18.91 5.96 2.92
N TRP A 125 18.08 6.49 3.82
CA TRP A 125 16.90 5.81 4.32
C TRP A 125 15.65 6.22 3.53
N GLY A 126 14.93 5.25 2.97
CA GLY A 126 13.64 5.43 2.31
C GLY A 126 12.53 4.62 2.97
N ARG A 127 11.30 4.73 2.44
CA ARG A 127 10.14 3.95 2.89
C ARG A 127 10.35 2.43 2.76
N HIS A 128 11.20 2.01 1.82
CA HIS A 128 11.44 0.61 1.50
C HIS A 128 12.80 0.10 2.04
N GLY A 129 13.38 0.78 3.03
CA GLY A 129 14.68 0.43 3.61
C GLY A 129 15.84 1.31 3.12
N LYS A 130 17.06 0.85 3.38
CA LYS A 130 18.29 1.51 2.94
C LYS A 130 18.45 1.39 1.42
N PHE A 131 18.91 2.47 0.80
CA PHE A 131 19.27 2.48 -0.61
C PHE A 131 20.50 3.35 -0.83
N LEU A 132 21.31 3.03 -1.82
CA LEU A 132 22.39 3.88 -2.27
C LEU A 132 21.82 4.99 -3.15
N GLY A 133 21.93 6.24 -2.70
CA GLY A 133 21.64 7.42 -3.49
C GLY A 133 22.93 8.09 -3.96
N CYS A 134 22.95 8.65 -5.17
CA CYS A 134 24.11 9.44 -5.60
C CYS A 134 24.34 10.66 -4.68
N SER A 135 25.61 10.91 -4.30
CA SER A 135 26.00 12.12 -3.54
C SER A 135 25.64 13.42 -4.29
N GLY A 136 25.66 13.41 -5.62
CA GLY A 136 25.28 14.54 -6.47
C GLY A 136 23.79 14.86 -6.54
N PHE A 137 22.93 14.29 -5.70
CA PHE A 137 21.54 14.72 -5.64
C PHE A 137 21.47 16.21 -5.26
N PRO A 138 20.72 17.08 -5.99
CA PRO A 138 19.63 16.78 -6.92
C PRO A 138 20.00 16.64 -8.41
N THR A 139 21.26 16.86 -8.80
CA THR A 139 21.69 16.80 -10.21
C THR A 139 21.67 15.37 -10.75
N CYS A 140 22.10 14.40 -9.94
CA CYS A 140 21.99 12.97 -10.25
C CYS A 140 20.94 12.29 -9.37
N LYS A 141 19.87 11.77 -9.99
CA LYS A 141 18.76 11.06 -9.31
C LYS A 141 18.92 9.53 -9.34
N SER A 142 20.15 9.04 -9.49
CA SER A 142 20.42 7.60 -9.46
C SER A 142 20.24 7.04 -8.06
N THR A 143 19.51 5.93 -7.97
CA THR A 143 19.28 5.18 -6.73
C THR A 143 19.44 3.69 -7.00
N LEU A 144 20.11 2.98 -6.09
CA LEU A 144 20.31 1.53 -6.17
C LEU A 144 19.83 0.90 -4.84
N PRO A 145 18.95 -0.11 -4.87
CA PRO A 145 18.50 -0.76 -3.66
C PRO A 145 19.62 -1.60 -3.04
N LEU A 146 19.61 -1.71 -1.71
CA LEU A 146 20.48 -2.61 -0.95
C LEU A 146 19.70 -3.85 -0.51
N ASP A 147 20.37 -4.99 -0.40
CA ASP A 147 19.81 -6.21 0.18
C ASP A 147 19.92 -6.24 1.73
N GLU A 148 19.44 -7.31 2.37
CA GLU A 148 19.51 -7.49 3.83
C GLU A 148 20.95 -7.59 4.37
N LYS A 149 21.97 -7.76 3.51
CA LYS A 149 23.39 -7.80 3.88
C LYS A 149 24.10 -6.46 3.64
N GLY A 150 23.37 -5.45 3.18
CA GLY A 150 23.94 -4.14 2.84
C GLY A 150 24.72 -4.13 1.52
N GLU A 151 24.58 -5.17 0.70
CA GLU A 151 25.20 -5.23 -0.63
C GLU A 151 24.26 -4.66 -1.70
N PRO A 152 24.81 -4.05 -2.76
CA PRO A 152 24.00 -3.60 -3.88
C PRO A 152 23.28 -4.77 -4.51
N SER A 153 21.94 -4.74 -4.53
CA SER A 153 21.14 -5.70 -5.29
C SER A 153 20.86 -5.09 -6.67
N PRO A 154 21.68 -5.38 -7.70
CA PRO A 154 21.34 -4.96 -9.06
C PRO A 154 19.98 -5.57 -9.43
N PRO A 155 19.10 -4.80 -10.08
CA PRO A 155 17.79 -5.30 -10.45
C PRO A 155 17.95 -6.50 -11.39
N GLU A 156 17.18 -7.56 -11.14
CA GLU A 156 17.21 -8.78 -11.94
C GLU A 156 17.01 -8.43 -13.43
N THR A 157 18.01 -8.75 -14.24
CA THR A 157 17.93 -8.58 -15.69
C THR A 157 17.10 -9.72 -16.27
N THR A 158 16.16 -9.39 -17.15
CA THR A 158 15.40 -10.38 -17.91
C THR A 158 15.89 -10.46 -19.34
N ASP A 159 15.66 -11.60 -19.98
CA ASP A 159 15.97 -11.81 -21.40
C ASP A 159 15.11 -10.95 -22.35
N GLN A 160 14.10 -10.24 -21.82
CA GLN A 160 13.29 -9.34 -22.61
C GLN A 160 14.09 -8.10 -23.00
N LYS A 161 14.24 -7.89 -24.31
CA LYS A 161 14.80 -6.65 -24.87
C LYS A 161 13.72 -5.57 -24.93
N CYS A 162 14.11 -4.33 -24.69
CA CYS A 162 13.26 -3.17 -24.77
C CYS A 162 12.83 -2.92 -26.21
N GLU A 163 11.52 -2.86 -26.46
CA GLU A 163 10.94 -2.62 -27.80
C GLU A 163 11.38 -1.29 -28.44
N LYS A 164 11.81 -0.30 -27.65
CA LYS A 164 12.19 1.03 -28.15
C LYS A 164 13.67 1.20 -28.45
N CYS A 165 14.55 0.44 -27.80
CA CYS A 165 15.99 0.67 -27.90
C CYS A 165 16.84 -0.62 -27.90
N GLY A 166 16.22 -1.80 -27.81
CA GLY A 166 16.90 -3.09 -27.83
C GLY A 166 17.69 -3.45 -26.57
N SER A 167 17.84 -2.52 -25.61
CA SER A 167 18.54 -2.76 -24.33
C SER A 167 17.77 -3.75 -23.45
N ALA A 168 18.48 -4.49 -22.59
CA ALA A 168 17.85 -5.44 -21.66
C ALA A 168 16.83 -4.76 -20.73
N MET A 169 15.77 -5.47 -20.36
CA MET A 169 14.80 -5.00 -19.37
C MET A 169 15.12 -5.54 -17.99
N VAL A 170 15.04 -4.68 -16.98
CA VAL A 170 15.31 -4.99 -15.57
C VAL A 170 14.03 -4.95 -14.74
N VAL A 171 13.89 -5.87 -13.79
CA VAL A 171 12.73 -5.91 -12.89
C VAL A 171 12.88 -4.86 -11.80
N LYS A 172 11.86 -4.00 -11.66
CA LYS A 172 11.75 -3.01 -10.58
C LYS A 172 10.42 -3.18 -9.85
N THR A 173 10.39 -2.78 -8.59
CA THR A 173 9.19 -2.86 -7.74
C THR A 173 8.57 -1.48 -7.58
N SER A 174 7.25 -1.37 -7.69
CA SER A 174 6.48 -0.14 -7.43
C SER A 174 5.33 -0.40 -6.47
N ARG A 175 4.60 0.68 -6.10
CA ARG A 175 3.32 0.56 -5.35
C ARG A 175 2.28 -0.34 -6.00
N HIS A 176 2.38 -0.55 -7.32
CA HIS A 176 1.44 -1.32 -8.13
C HIS A 176 1.98 -2.73 -8.46
N GLY A 177 3.09 -3.15 -7.86
CA GLY A 177 3.74 -4.43 -8.12
C GLY A 177 5.02 -4.32 -8.95
N LYS A 178 5.56 -5.49 -9.33
CA LYS A 178 6.78 -5.63 -10.14
C LYS A 178 6.52 -5.21 -11.60
N PHE A 179 7.48 -4.52 -12.20
CA PHE A 179 7.45 -4.07 -13.59
C PHE A 179 8.85 -4.16 -14.22
N LEU A 180 8.90 -4.42 -15.52
CA LEU A 180 10.10 -4.30 -16.33
C LEU A 180 10.35 -2.83 -16.68
N ALA A 181 11.56 -2.35 -16.44
CA ALA A 181 12.05 -1.05 -16.89
C ALA A 181 13.23 -1.25 -17.85
N CYS A 182 13.39 -0.38 -18.84
CA CYS A 182 14.58 -0.42 -19.69
C CYS A 182 15.86 -0.18 -18.87
N SER A 183 16.92 -0.96 -19.10
CA SER A 183 18.23 -0.78 -18.47
C SER A 183 18.90 0.55 -18.87
N ALA A 184 18.60 1.06 -20.06
CA ALA A 184 19.11 2.35 -20.57
C ALA A 184 18.39 3.57 -19.96
N TYR A 185 17.75 3.47 -18.81
CA TYR A 185 17.22 4.66 -18.12
C TYR A 185 18.40 5.56 -17.67
N PRO A 186 18.37 6.88 -17.89
CA PRO A 186 17.24 7.73 -18.26
C PRO A 186 17.04 8.00 -19.76
N THR A 187 17.92 7.50 -20.64
CA THR A 187 17.83 7.73 -22.09
C THR A 187 16.61 7.03 -22.71
N CYS A 188 16.25 5.85 -22.20
CA CYS A 188 15.02 5.14 -22.55
C CYS A 188 14.11 4.96 -21.33
N LYS A 189 12.92 5.59 -21.35
CA LYS A 189 11.92 5.52 -20.27
C LYS A 189 10.86 4.42 -20.47
N ASN A 190 11.15 3.42 -21.30
CA ASN A 190 10.19 2.35 -21.58
C ASN A 190 9.97 1.48 -20.33
N THR A 191 8.70 1.15 -20.03
CA THR A 191 8.33 0.29 -18.91
C THR A 191 7.20 -0.66 -19.33
N LYS A 192 7.18 -1.87 -18.78
CA LYS A 192 6.19 -2.91 -19.04
C LYS A 192 5.82 -3.56 -17.72
N SER A 193 4.55 -3.80 -17.44
CA SER A 193 4.13 -4.38 -16.15
C SER A 193 4.38 -5.90 -16.14
N LEU A 194 4.90 -6.46 -15.03
CA LEU A 194 5.01 -7.91 -14.81
C LEU A 194 3.89 -8.43 -13.91
N GLY A 195 3.43 -7.59 -12.98
CA GLY A 195 2.31 -7.87 -12.08
C GLY A 195 1.05 -7.15 -12.51
N GLY A 196 0.36 -7.72 -13.48
CA GLY A 196 -1.04 -7.42 -13.76
C GLY A 196 -1.55 -8.61 -14.50
N GLU A 197 -2.28 -9.48 -13.79
CA GLU A 197 -3.14 -10.50 -14.40
C GLU A 197 -3.60 -9.98 -15.76
N THR A 198 -3.25 -10.69 -16.81
CA THR A 198 -4.12 -10.79 -17.97
C THR A 198 -5.47 -11.18 -17.40
N THR A 199 -6.27 -10.17 -17.06
CA THR A 199 -7.66 -10.31 -16.70
C THR A 199 -8.20 -11.19 -17.79
N LYS A 200 -8.58 -12.45 -17.52
CA LYS A 200 -9.02 -13.40 -18.56
C LYS A 200 -9.96 -12.64 -19.48
N VAL A 201 -9.46 -12.29 -20.66
CA VAL A 201 -10.17 -11.44 -21.60
C VAL A 201 -11.03 -12.41 -22.35
N GLU A 202 -12.24 -12.63 -21.87
CA GLU A 202 -13.21 -13.44 -22.59
C GLU A 202 -13.71 -12.59 -23.76
N PRO A 203 -13.43 -12.98 -25.02
CA PRO A 203 -13.99 -12.29 -26.18
C PRO A 203 -15.50 -12.50 -26.19
N THR A 204 -16.23 -11.47 -26.60
CA THR A 204 -17.68 -11.54 -26.79
C THR A 204 -18.01 -11.20 -28.23
N ASP A 205 -19.11 -11.75 -28.73
CA ASP A 205 -19.59 -11.49 -30.09
C ASP A 205 -20.26 -10.11 -30.23
N GLU A 206 -20.41 -9.37 -29.13
CA GLU A 206 -21.02 -8.05 -29.11
C GLU A 206 -20.05 -6.97 -29.61
N LYS A 207 -20.47 -6.24 -30.65
CA LYS A 207 -19.70 -5.10 -31.18
C LYS A 207 -20.02 -3.84 -30.39
N CYS A 208 -19.00 -3.02 -30.15
CA CYS A 208 -19.16 -1.76 -29.47
C CYS A 208 -19.90 -0.73 -30.34
N GLU A 209 -20.94 -0.11 -29.78
CA GLU A 209 -21.76 0.91 -30.44
C GLU A 209 -21.00 2.15 -30.90
N LYS A 210 -19.86 2.47 -30.28
CA LYS A 210 -19.06 3.67 -30.60
C LYS A 210 -17.91 3.41 -31.57
N CYS A 211 -17.25 2.27 -31.43
CA CYS A 211 -15.98 1.96 -32.12
C CYS A 211 -16.16 0.86 -33.19
N GLY A 212 -17.25 0.11 -33.18
CA GLY A 212 -17.46 -1.10 -34.00
C GLY A 212 -16.56 -2.28 -33.63
N SER A 213 -15.53 -2.07 -32.80
CA SER A 213 -14.61 -3.12 -32.34
C SER A 213 -15.31 -4.09 -31.39
N PRO A 214 -14.86 -5.36 -31.32
CA PRO A 214 -15.45 -6.35 -30.43
C PRO A 214 -15.31 -5.92 -28.97
N MET A 215 -16.31 -6.23 -28.17
CA MET A 215 -16.26 -6.00 -26.74
C MET A 215 -15.67 -7.23 -26.03
N VAL A 216 -15.05 -6.97 -24.87
CA VAL A 216 -14.37 -8.01 -24.08
C VAL A 216 -14.75 -7.91 -22.62
N ILE A 217 -14.89 -9.04 -21.93
CA ILE A 217 -15.19 -9.07 -20.50
C ILE A 217 -13.90 -8.85 -19.72
N ARG A 218 -13.95 -7.93 -18.76
CA ARG A 218 -12.87 -7.60 -17.82
C ARG A 218 -13.39 -7.66 -16.39
N SER A 219 -12.56 -8.11 -15.46
CA SER A 219 -12.81 -8.14 -14.03
C SER A 219 -12.16 -6.94 -13.33
N SER A 220 -12.86 -6.35 -12.37
CA SER A 220 -12.34 -5.29 -11.50
C SER A 220 -12.74 -5.53 -10.05
N LYS A 221 -12.18 -4.74 -9.12
CA LYS A 221 -12.66 -4.67 -7.73
C LYS A 221 -14.16 -4.37 -7.59
N ARG A 222 -14.80 -3.84 -8.64
CA ARG A 222 -16.22 -3.49 -8.67
C ARG A 222 -17.09 -4.54 -9.38
N GLY A 223 -16.51 -5.66 -9.80
CA GLY A 223 -17.19 -6.72 -10.56
C GLY A 223 -16.71 -6.84 -12.01
N ARG A 224 -17.32 -7.79 -12.73
CA ARG A 224 -17.08 -8.06 -14.16
C ARG A 224 -17.87 -7.06 -15.01
N PHE A 225 -17.27 -6.57 -16.09
CA PHE A 225 -17.88 -5.63 -17.03
C PHE A 225 -17.39 -5.89 -18.45
N MET A 226 -18.14 -5.42 -19.44
CA MET A 226 -17.78 -5.53 -20.84
C MET A 226 -17.19 -4.19 -21.34
N GLY A 227 -16.00 -4.19 -21.94
CA GLY A 227 -15.34 -2.98 -22.45
C GLY A 227 -14.90 -3.10 -23.91
N CYS A 228 -14.86 -1.99 -24.67
CA CYS A 228 -14.35 -2.01 -26.06
C CYS A 228 -12.89 -2.50 -26.07
N SER A 229 -12.58 -3.43 -26.98
CA SER A 229 -11.22 -3.95 -27.20
C SER A 229 -10.22 -2.86 -27.59
N ALA A 230 -10.68 -1.78 -28.24
CA ALA A 230 -9.85 -0.65 -28.66
C ALA A 230 -9.47 0.33 -27.52
N TYR A 231 -9.60 -0.05 -26.25
CA TYR A 231 -9.06 0.74 -25.13
C TYR A 231 -7.53 0.88 -25.28
N PRO A 232 -6.94 2.09 -25.16
CA PRO A 232 -7.49 3.31 -24.56
C PRO A 232 -8.22 4.26 -25.53
N LYS A 233 -8.21 3.98 -26.84
CA LYS A 233 -8.79 4.85 -27.89
C LYS A 233 -10.31 4.94 -27.78
N CYS A 234 -10.97 3.87 -27.35
CA CYS A 234 -12.39 3.86 -27.04
C CYS A 234 -12.63 3.41 -25.59
N ARG A 235 -13.28 4.26 -24.78
CA ARG A 235 -13.62 4.00 -23.37
C ARG A 235 -15.07 3.56 -23.18
N ASN A 236 -15.68 2.92 -24.19
CA ASN A 236 -17.04 2.43 -24.05
C ASN A 236 -17.12 1.24 -23.10
N LEU A 237 -18.11 1.25 -22.22
CA LEU A 237 -18.33 0.26 -21.16
C LEU A 237 -19.81 -0.15 -21.19
N LYS A 238 -20.07 -1.45 -21.06
CA LYS A 238 -21.41 -2.02 -20.88
C LYS A 238 -21.40 -2.95 -19.66
N SER A 239 -22.52 -2.98 -18.95
CA SER A 239 -22.77 -3.98 -17.91
C SER A 239 -22.97 -5.35 -18.55
N LEU A 240 -22.49 -6.41 -17.89
CA LEU A 240 -22.66 -7.77 -18.39
C LEU A 240 -24.14 -8.19 -18.24
N PRO A 241 -24.83 -8.63 -19.31
CA PRO A 241 -26.15 -9.23 -19.19
C PRO A 241 -26.04 -10.58 -18.48
N THR A 242 -26.98 -10.88 -17.59
CA THR A 242 -27.01 -12.16 -16.85
C THR A 242 -27.64 -13.30 -17.65
N GLY A 243 -28.14 -13.03 -18.86
CA GLY A 243 -28.86 -13.99 -19.69
C GLY A 243 -30.30 -14.26 -19.24
N VAL A 244 -30.71 -13.75 -18.06
CA VAL A 244 -32.07 -13.90 -17.54
C VAL A 244 -32.96 -12.76 -18.07
N LYS A 245 -34.06 -13.13 -18.74
CA LYS A 245 -35.06 -12.18 -19.23
C LYS A 245 -35.79 -11.51 -18.08
N CYS A 246 -36.14 -10.24 -18.27
CA CYS A 246 -36.95 -9.51 -17.31
C CYS A 246 -38.33 -10.17 -17.20
N PRO A 247 -38.81 -10.53 -16.00
CA PRO A 247 -40.11 -11.18 -15.81
C PRO A 247 -41.30 -10.21 -15.92
N ASN A 248 -41.06 -8.92 -16.15
CA ASN A 248 -42.12 -7.92 -16.25
C ASN A 248 -42.85 -8.05 -17.59
N GLU A 249 -44.19 -8.06 -17.56
CA GLU A 249 -45.02 -8.29 -18.75
C GLU A 249 -44.78 -7.20 -19.81
N GLY A 250 -44.45 -7.61 -21.04
CA GLY A 250 -44.09 -6.69 -22.13
C GLY A 250 -42.64 -6.21 -22.15
N CYS A 251 -41.81 -6.58 -21.17
CA CYS A 251 -40.41 -6.17 -21.12
C CYS A 251 -39.46 -7.23 -21.72
N GLY A 252 -39.10 -7.10 -23.00
CA GLY A 252 -38.07 -7.93 -23.64
C GLY A 252 -36.61 -7.65 -23.22
N GLY A 253 -36.40 -6.95 -22.10
CA GLY A 253 -35.07 -6.60 -21.57
C GLY A 253 -34.41 -7.75 -20.80
N ASP A 254 -33.11 -7.62 -20.51
CA ASP A 254 -32.32 -8.58 -19.73
C ASP A 254 -32.00 -8.00 -18.36
N LEU A 255 -31.87 -8.86 -17.35
CA LEU A 255 -31.42 -8.44 -16.03
C LEU A 255 -29.90 -8.18 -16.06
N VAL A 256 -29.49 -7.00 -15.59
CA VAL A 256 -28.09 -6.59 -15.46
C VAL A 256 -27.73 -6.40 -14.00
N GLN A 257 -26.54 -6.86 -13.61
CA GLN A 257 -26.03 -6.67 -12.27
C GLN A 257 -25.68 -5.18 -12.03
N ARG A 258 -26.19 -4.61 -10.93
CA ARG A 258 -25.97 -3.24 -10.47
C ARG A 258 -25.59 -3.24 -8.99
N ARG A 259 -25.08 -2.11 -8.50
CA ARG A 259 -24.67 -1.94 -7.10
C ARG A 259 -25.39 -0.74 -6.48
N SER A 260 -25.91 -0.95 -5.27
CA SER A 260 -26.60 0.09 -4.50
C SER A 260 -25.62 1.07 -3.86
N LYS A 261 -26.10 2.26 -3.45
CA LYS A 261 -25.30 3.23 -2.68
C LYS A 261 -24.74 2.65 -1.37
N LYS A 262 -25.40 1.64 -0.79
CA LYS A 262 -24.98 0.94 0.45
C LYS A 262 -24.07 -0.27 0.17
N GLY A 263 -23.64 -0.49 -1.07
CA GLY A 263 -22.65 -1.52 -1.43
C GLY A 263 -23.21 -2.90 -1.78
N GLY A 264 -24.50 -3.16 -1.54
CA GLY A 264 -25.17 -4.41 -1.93
C GLY A 264 -25.37 -4.54 -3.45
N ILE A 265 -25.28 -5.77 -3.95
CA ILE A 265 -25.52 -6.14 -5.36
C ILE A 265 -27.04 -6.33 -5.57
N PHE A 266 -27.56 -5.88 -6.71
CA PHE A 266 -28.94 -6.14 -7.14
C PHE A 266 -28.99 -6.29 -8.66
N PHE A 267 -30.04 -6.91 -9.18
CA PHE A 267 -30.28 -7.10 -10.61
C PHE A 267 -31.38 -6.15 -11.06
N GLY A 268 -31.08 -5.24 -11.99
CA GLY A 268 -32.06 -4.30 -12.55
C GLY A 268 -32.27 -4.56 -14.04
N CYS A 269 -33.42 -4.18 -14.59
CA CYS A 269 -33.68 -4.31 -16.02
C CYS A 269 -32.70 -3.46 -16.87
N SER A 270 -32.25 -4.00 -18.02
CA SER A 270 -31.41 -3.28 -18.99
C SER A 270 -32.13 -2.09 -19.62
N LYS A 271 -33.46 -2.10 -19.70
CA LYS A 271 -34.30 -1.03 -20.27
C LYS A 271 -34.67 0.09 -19.29
N TYR A 272 -34.05 0.18 -18.12
CA TYR A 272 -34.25 1.32 -17.22
C TYR A 272 -33.91 2.65 -17.95
N PRO A 273 -34.80 3.68 -17.93
CA PRO A 273 -35.91 3.90 -17.00
C PRO A 273 -37.29 3.34 -17.43
N GLU A 274 -37.41 2.78 -18.63
CA GLU A 274 -38.70 2.27 -19.17
C GLU A 274 -39.21 1.04 -18.42
N CYS A 275 -38.31 0.27 -17.80
CA CYS A 275 -38.64 -0.81 -16.88
C CYS A 275 -37.81 -0.66 -15.61
N ASP A 276 -38.49 -0.53 -14.47
CA ASP A 276 -37.93 -0.30 -13.14
C ASP A 276 -37.81 -1.59 -12.30
N TYR A 277 -38.00 -2.76 -12.93
CA TYR A 277 -37.88 -4.05 -12.27
C TYR A 277 -36.49 -4.25 -11.65
N ILE A 278 -36.50 -4.61 -10.37
CA ILE A 278 -35.30 -4.88 -9.56
C ILE A 278 -35.51 -6.18 -8.78
N ALA A 279 -34.49 -7.04 -8.75
CA ALA A 279 -34.44 -8.25 -7.94
C ALA A 279 -33.13 -8.30 -7.12
N LYS A 280 -33.18 -8.93 -5.94
CA LYS A 280 -31.97 -9.20 -5.13
C LYS A 280 -31.20 -10.42 -5.65
N GLU A 281 -31.92 -11.39 -6.20
CA GLU A 281 -31.41 -12.65 -6.76
C GLU A 281 -32.01 -12.87 -8.16
N LEU A 282 -31.34 -13.67 -9.00
CA LEU A 282 -31.83 -13.97 -10.34
C LEU A 282 -33.00 -14.96 -10.26
N PRO A 283 -34.17 -14.65 -10.85
CA PRO A 283 -35.28 -15.60 -10.91
C PRO A 283 -34.88 -16.79 -11.79
N GLY A 284 -34.89 -18.00 -11.21
CA GLY A 284 -34.61 -19.26 -11.92
C GLY A 284 -33.25 -19.92 -11.67
N THR A 285 -32.40 -19.34 -10.81
CA THR A 285 -31.13 -19.99 -10.39
C THR A 285 -31.22 -20.50 -8.96
N SER A 286 -31.92 -21.61 -8.71
CA SER A 286 -31.97 -22.23 -7.38
C SER A 286 -30.86 -23.24 -7.10
N ASP A 287 -30.01 -23.65 -8.07
CA ASP A 287 -29.18 -24.85 -7.86
C ASP A 287 -27.70 -24.78 -8.32
N ALA A 288 -27.10 -23.61 -8.48
CA ALA A 288 -25.67 -23.55 -8.74
C ALA A 288 -25.04 -22.24 -8.25
N ILE A 289 -24.56 -22.24 -7.01
CA ILE A 289 -23.28 -21.70 -6.51
C ILE A 289 -23.35 -21.94 -4.99
N LYS A 290 -22.92 -23.14 -4.55
CA LYS A 290 -22.47 -23.32 -3.17
C LYS A 290 -21.11 -22.64 -3.04
N ASP A 291 -20.94 -21.93 -1.93
CA ASP A 291 -19.72 -21.30 -1.46
C ASP A 291 -18.45 -22.11 -1.74
N ASP A 292 -17.53 -21.53 -2.51
CA ASP A 292 -16.09 -21.76 -2.32
C ASP A 292 -15.49 -20.46 -1.78
N SER A 293 -15.74 -20.22 -0.49
CA SER A 293 -14.92 -19.35 0.34
C SER A 293 -13.90 -20.25 1.07
N PRO A 294 -12.59 -20.18 0.80
CA PRO A 294 -11.63 -20.88 1.61
C PRO A 294 -11.51 -20.18 2.97
N GLY A 295 -11.68 -20.97 4.04
CA GLY A 295 -11.43 -20.60 5.43
C GLY A 295 -9.94 -20.50 5.78
#